data_AF-A0AAX2K695-F1
#
_entry.id   AF-A0AAX2K695-F1
#
_cell.length_a   1.000
_cell.length_b   1.000
_cell.length_c   1.000
_cell.angle_alpha   90.00
_cell.angle_beta   90.00
_cell.angle_gamma   90.00
#
_symmetry.space_group_name_H-M   'P 1'
#
loop_
_entity.id
_entity.type
_entity.pdbx_description
1 polymer ?
#
loop_
_entity_poly.entity_id
_entity_poly.type
_entity_poly.pdbx_seq_one_letter_code
_entity_poly.pdbx_strand_id
1 'polypeptide(L)'
;MARVAEQYGKNEMALLLLEELDTAAQGLTLTQWEPDLLFEVKARQLKLLRLRAHRYADKALLNRKMEILLGTLVTIDPVRAAVLCDTQHKD
;
A
#
# COMPACT_ATOMS: atom_id res chain seq x y z
N MET A 1 11.86 -7.94 -5.26
CA MET A 1 11.61 -8.97 -4.21
C MET A 1 10.17 -8.96 -3.71
N ALA A 2 9.62 -7.82 -3.27
CA ALA A 2 8.23 -7.72 -2.79
C ALA A 2 7.19 -8.29 -3.78
N ARG A 3 7.28 -7.94 -5.07
CA ARG A 3 6.40 -8.48 -6.13
C ARG A 3 6.42 -10.01 -6.20
N VAL A 4 7.60 -10.62 -6.07
CA VAL A 4 7.77 -12.08 -6.09
C VAL A 4 7.15 -12.69 -4.84
N ALA A 5 7.41 -12.14 -3.66
CA ALA A 5 6.79 -12.62 -2.43
C ALA A 5 5.25 -12.55 -2.49
N GLU A 6 4.69 -11.47 -3.04
CA GLU A 6 3.24 -11.32 -3.26
C GLU A 6 2.70 -12.40 -4.21
N GLN A 7 3.37 -12.61 -5.36
CA GLN A 7 2.95 -13.60 -6.37
C GLN A 7 2.89 -15.03 -5.83
N TYR A 8 3.80 -15.39 -4.92
CA TYR A 8 3.85 -16.72 -4.31
C TYR A 8 3.06 -16.80 -2.98
N GLY A 9 2.17 -15.85 -2.72
CA GLY A 9 1.25 -15.87 -1.57
C GLY A 9 1.91 -15.61 -0.21
N LYS A 10 3.20 -15.22 -0.18
CA LYS A 10 3.93 -14.84 1.03
C LYS A 10 3.60 -13.41 1.44
N ASN A 11 2.33 -13.16 1.74
CA ASN A 11 1.75 -11.83 1.94
C ASN A 11 2.41 -11.03 3.08
N GLU A 12 2.75 -11.68 4.20
CA GLU A 12 3.46 -11.01 5.31
C GLU A 12 4.88 -10.60 4.91
N MET A 13 5.61 -11.47 4.22
CA MET A 13 6.94 -11.14 3.70
C MET A 13 6.87 -9.99 2.68
N ALA A 14 5.86 -10.01 1.80
CA ALA A 14 5.63 -8.92 0.86
C ALA A 14 5.36 -7.58 1.59
N LEU A 15 4.58 -7.59 2.67
CA LEU A 15 4.34 -6.40 3.49
C LEU A 15 5.64 -5.86 4.12
N LEU A 16 6.42 -6.73 4.78
CA LEU A 16 7.68 -6.32 5.42
C LEU A 16 8.65 -5.72 4.41
N LEU A 17 8.81 -6.35 3.24
CA LEU A 17 9.67 -5.84 2.16
C LEU A 17 9.19 -4.47 1.63
N LEU A 18 7.87 -4.25 1.56
CA LEU A 18 7.32 -2.98 1.11
C LEU A 18 7.47 -1.88 2.16
N GLU A 19 7.29 -2.19 3.45
CA GLU A 19 7.52 -1.26 4.56
C GLU A 19 8.98 -0.78 4.60
N GLU A 20 9.93 -1.69 4.37
CA GLU A 20 11.34 -1.32 4.31
C GLU A 20 11.69 -0.46 3.09
N LEU A 21 11.14 -0.80 1.91
CA LEU A 21 11.29 0.02 0.70
C LEU A 21 10.73 1.42 0.90
N ASP A 22 9.57 1.54 1.53
CA ASP A 22 8.94 2.82 1.80
C ASP A 22 9.74 3.67 2.80
N THR A 23 10.30 3.04 3.83
CA THR A 23 11.18 3.70 4.81
C THR A 23 12.44 4.22 4.13
N ALA A 24 13.09 3.41 3.30
CA ALA A 24 14.25 3.82 2.53
C ALA A 24 13.92 4.97 1.57
N ALA A 25 12.71 4.95 1.00
CA ALA A 25 12.28 5.99 0.07
C ALA A 25 12.06 7.37 0.72
N GLN A 26 11.83 7.46 2.03
CA GLN A 26 11.76 8.75 2.74
C GLN A 26 13.11 9.46 2.81
N GLY A 27 14.22 8.70 2.80
CA GLY A 27 15.57 9.23 2.75
C GLY A 27 16.03 9.64 1.34
N LEU A 28 15.20 9.37 0.33
CA LEU A 28 15.48 9.64 -1.08
C LEU A 28 14.42 10.62 -1.60
N THR A 29 14.78 11.52 -2.52
CA THR A 29 13.78 12.40 -3.15
C THR A 29 12.95 11.67 -4.22
N LEU A 30 12.66 10.37 -4.01
CA LEU A 30 11.97 9.49 -4.97
C LEU A 30 10.60 10.03 -5.39
N THR A 31 9.94 10.83 -4.56
CA THR A 31 8.70 11.54 -4.91
C THR A 31 8.86 12.49 -6.10
N GLN A 32 10.07 13.03 -6.30
CA GLN A 32 10.40 13.95 -7.38
C GLN A 32 10.94 13.22 -8.63
N TRP A 33 11.59 12.07 -8.44
CA TRP A 33 12.25 11.35 -9.52
C TRP A 33 11.39 10.24 -10.12
N GLU A 34 10.70 9.46 -9.29
CA GLU A 34 9.97 8.25 -9.70
C GLU A 34 8.64 8.12 -8.93
N PRO A 35 7.69 9.05 -9.10
CA PRO A 35 6.40 9.02 -8.41
C PRO A 35 5.60 7.75 -8.74
N ASP A 36 5.77 7.18 -9.93
CA ASP A 36 5.11 5.95 -10.37
C ASP A 36 5.49 4.72 -9.55
N LEU A 37 6.79 4.59 -9.21
CA LEU A 37 7.27 3.49 -8.39
C LEU A 37 6.76 3.61 -6.94
N LEU A 38 6.75 4.83 -6.41
CA LEU A 38 6.18 5.10 -5.09
C LEU A 38 4.69 4.79 -5.04
N PHE A 39 3.93 5.18 -6.06
CA PHE A 39 2.52 4.84 -6.17
C PHE A 39 2.33 3.32 -6.10
N GLU A 40 3.13 2.56 -6.85
CA GLU A 40 3.02 1.10 -6.86
C GLU A 40 3.30 0.47 -5.49
N VAL A 41 4.36 0.90 -4.79
CA VAL A 41 4.71 0.40 -3.46
C VAL A 41 3.52 0.60 -2.51
N LYS A 42 2.99 1.82 -2.46
CA LYS A 42 1.85 2.20 -1.61
C LYS A 42 0.57 1.44 -1.97
N ALA A 43 0.27 1.29 -3.26
CA ALA A 43 -0.91 0.58 -3.73
C ALA A 43 -0.85 -0.92 -3.38
N ARG A 44 0.33 -1.55 -3.47
CA ARG A 44 0.52 -2.95 -3.05
C ARG A 44 0.40 -3.12 -1.53
N GLN A 45 0.95 -2.20 -0.74
CA GLN A 45 0.75 -2.21 0.72
C GLN A 45 -0.74 -2.14 1.06
N LEU A 46 -1.48 -1.22 0.44
CA LEU A 46 -2.93 -1.08 0.64
C LEU A 46 -3.67 -2.39 0.31
N LYS A 47 -3.36 -3.02 -0.83
CA LYS A 47 -3.96 -4.30 -1.23
C LYS A 47 -3.71 -5.41 -0.20
N LEU A 48 -2.47 -5.54 0.27
CA LEU A 48 -2.10 -6.57 1.24
C LEU A 48 -2.72 -6.30 2.62
N LEU A 49 -2.85 -5.05 3.04
CA LEU A 49 -3.54 -4.67 4.27
C LEU A 49 -5.04 -4.96 4.21
N ARG A 50 -5.71 -4.74 3.07
CA ARG A 50 -7.11 -5.14 2.87
C ARG A 50 -7.28 -6.64 3.02
N LEU A 51 -6.42 -7.41 2.36
CA LEU A 51 -6.40 -8.87 2.45
C LEU A 51 -6.13 -9.37 3.89
N ARG A 52 -5.36 -8.61 4.68
CA ARG A 52 -5.15 -8.87 6.10
C ARG A 52 -6.37 -8.51 6.93
N ALA A 53 -7.02 -7.37 6.70
CA ALA A 53 -8.20 -6.94 7.44
C ALA A 53 -9.39 -7.91 7.34
N HIS A 54 -9.50 -8.65 6.24
CA HIS A 54 -10.50 -9.71 6.09
C HIS A 54 -10.26 -10.94 6.99
N ARG A 55 -9.02 -11.14 7.46
CA ARG A 55 -8.60 -12.33 8.22
C ARG A 55 -8.40 -12.10 9.72
N TYR A 56 -8.27 -10.84 10.16
CA TYR A 56 -7.92 -10.50 11.55
C TYR A 56 -8.99 -9.64 12.22
N ALA A 57 -9.10 -9.74 13.55
CA ALA A 57 -10.09 -9.01 14.35
C ALA A 57 -9.72 -7.52 14.59
N ASP A 58 -8.43 -7.16 14.56
CA ASP A 58 -7.93 -5.79 14.81
C ASP A 58 -8.13 -4.85 13.61
N LYS A 59 -9.39 -4.64 13.23
CA LYS A 59 -9.77 -3.84 12.06
C LYS A 59 -9.46 -2.34 12.25
N ALA A 60 -9.56 -1.80 13.46
CA ALA A 60 -9.40 -0.36 13.70
C ALA A 60 -7.99 0.16 13.36
N LEU A 61 -6.94 -0.53 13.81
CA LEU A 61 -5.56 -0.13 13.53
C LEU A 61 -5.22 -0.31 12.04
N LEU A 62 -5.71 -1.39 11.43
CA LEU A 62 -5.55 -1.64 9.99
C LEU A 62 -6.26 -0.56 9.15
N ASN A 63 -7.48 -0.17 9.51
CA ASN A 63 -8.24 0.86 8.83
C ASN A 63 -7.51 2.21 8.86
N ARG A 64 -6.99 2.62 10.03
CA ARG A 64 -6.20 3.85 10.14
C ARG A 64 -4.96 3.83 9.26
N LYS A 65 -4.24 2.71 9.19
CA LYS A 65 -3.09 2.56 8.28
C LYS A 65 -3.51 2.66 6.81
N MET A 66 -4.64 2.04 6.44
CA MET A 66 -5.17 2.09 5.06
C MET A 66 -5.60 3.51 4.67
N GLU A 67 -6.23 4.27 5.56
CA GLU A 67 -6.60 5.66 5.33
C GLU A 67 -5.39 6.55 5.06
N ILE A 68 -4.31 6.41 5.86
CA ILE A 68 -3.06 7.14 5.65
C ILE A 68 -2.44 6.80 4.28
N LEU A 69 -2.45 5.53 3.90
CA LEU A 69 -1.95 5.07 2.60
C LEU A 69 -2.78 5.62 1.44
N LEU A 70 -4.11 5.62 1.56
CA LEU A 70 -5.00 6.21 0.57
C LEU A 70 -4.77 7.71 0.42
N GLY A 71 -4.64 8.44 1.53
CA GLY A 71 -4.30 9.87 1.50
C GLY A 71 -2.99 10.13 0.74
N THR A 72 -1.97 9.31 0.99
CA THR A 72 -0.67 9.41 0.29
C THR A 72 -0.82 9.13 -1.21
N LEU A 73 -1.56 8.08 -1.59
CA LEU A 73 -1.81 7.74 -2.99
C LEU A 73 -2.53 8.88 -3.73
N VAL A 74 -3.51 9.52 -3.09
CA VAL A 74 -4.23 10.68 -3.66
C VAL A 74 -3.28 11.86 -3.89
N THR A 75 -2.31 12.09 -3.00
CA THR A 75 -1.31 13.16 -3.20
C THR A 75 -0.34 12.90 -4.34
N ILE A 76 -0.09 11.62 -4.66
CA ILE A 76 0.80 11.23 -5.77
C ILE A 76 0.05 11.30 -7.09
N ASP A 77 -1.11 10.64 -7.19
CA ASP A 77 -1.95 10.64 -8.39
C ASP A 77 -3.43 10.43 -8.00
N PRO A 78 -4.26 11.49 -8.05
CA PRO A 78 -5.66 11.41 -7.65
C PRO A 78 -6.51 10.57 -8.62
N VAL A 79 -6.15 10.51 -9.92
CA VAL A 79 -6.90 9.75 -10.93
C VAL A 79 -6.71 8.26 -10.70
N ARG A 80 -5.46 7.83 -10.48
CA ARG A 80 -5.16 6.43 -10.14
C ARG A 80 -5.62 6.05 -8.74
N ALA A 81 -5.62 6.99 -7.79
CA ALA A 81 -6.11 6.72 -6.44
C ALA A 81 -7.64 6.55 -6.40
N ALA A 82 -8.39 7.27 -7.24
CA ALA A 82 -9.85 7.20 -7.27
C ALA A 82 -10.39 5.77 -7.43
N VAL A 83 -9.81 4.97 -8.34
CA VAL A 83 -10.21 3.57 -8.54
C VAL A 83 -9.91 2.67 -7.33
N LEU A 84 -9.01 3.09 -6.45
CA LEU A 84 -8.68 2.37 -5.22
C LEU A 84 -9.65 2.72 -4.08
N CYS A 85 -10.31 3.88 -4.11
CA CYS A 85 -11.28 4.29 -3.10
C CYS A 85 -12.56 3.44 -3.14
N ASP A 86 -13.05 3.10 -4.34
CA ASP A 86 -14.33 2.39 -4.54
C ASP A 86 -14.34 0.97 -3.95
N THR A 87 -13.16 0.36 -3.87
CA THR A 87 -13.01 -1.00 -3.31
C THR A 87 -13.22 -1.10 -1.79
N GLN A 88 -13.44 0.00 -1.06
CA GLN A 88 -13.77 -0.04 0.37
C GLN A 88 -15.28 -0.18 0.67
N HIS A 89 -16.16 0.04 -0.32
CA HIS A 89 -17.61 0.07 -0.13
C HIS A 89 -18.34 -1.16 -0.71
N LYS A 90 -17.61 -2.20 -1.10
CA LYS A 90 -18.16 -3.36 -1.80
C LYS A 90 -18.33 -4.61 -0.94
N ASP A 91 -18.31 -4.44 0.38
CA ASP A 91 -18.66 -5.48 1.37
C ASP A 91 -20.14 -5.33 1.79
#